data_AF-A0AAD7I0G2-F1
#
_entry.id   AF-A0AAD7I0G2-F1
#
_cell.length_a   1.000
_cell.length_b   1.000
_cell.length_c   1.000
_cell.angle_alpha   90.00
_cell.angle_beta   90.00
_cell.angle_gamma   90.00
#
_symmetry.space_group_name_H-M   'P 1'
#
loop_
_entity.id
_entity.type
_entity.pdbx_description
1 polymer ?
#
loop_
_entity_poly.entity_id
_entity_poly.type
_entity_poly.pdbx_seq_one_letter_code
_entity_poly.pdbx_strand_id
1 'polypeptide(L)'
;KNLRLWAEGKREEVLTPHIEEYTDALERGWRDERDCLQKICNEFHAKFDWRLQYHKEPGSDKHNKRKCIELLNEVSDGRHDRDLRSSIQRIRRWYEYHARKLRKWLRSKGDPRKDPWAVLLSQLSGLKSPPKARQAYQPYMHEHYESDITSMVAERWLSQQSAGGNVQTSSKPTATFRAEVTRELFAALPENERARFGERAKVAAATARGKYDATMKAPLSRAPEVRQKCNDAIGNFLGPIQRGILEYTGLHSVVLMGRPIPKYGGEL
;
A
#
# COMPACT_ATOMS: atom_id res chain seq x y z
N LYS A 1 -14.79 -25.40 -29.83
CA LYS A 1 -14.02 -24.41 -30.64
C LYS A 1 -13.03 -23.72 -29.72
N ASN A 2 -11.73 -23.75 -30.03
CA ASN A 2 -10.70 -23.10 -29.21
C ASN A 2 -10.82 -21.57 -29.40
N LEU A 3 -11.17 -20.85 -28.33
CA LEU A 3 -11.35 -19.39 -28.32
C LEU A 3 -10.08 -18.69 -27.80
N ARG A 4 -8.95 -19.38 -27.71
CA ARG A 4 -7.66 -18.73 -27.45
C ARG A 4 -7.45 -17.65 -28.51
N LEU A 5 -7.02 -16.47 -28.07
CA LEU A 5 -6.62 -15.35 -28.93
C LEU A 5 -7.76 -14.65 -29.70
N TRP A 6 -9.03 -14.86 -29.32
CA TRP A 6 -10.17 -14.24 -30.02
C TRP A 6 -10.13 -12.70 -30.06
N ALA A 7 -9.43 -12.10 -29.09
CA ALA A 7 -9.32 -10.67 -28.92
C ALA A 7 -8.08 -10.07 -29.59
N GLU A 8 -7.16 -10.85 -30.17
CA GLU A 8 -5.96 -10.30 -30.84
C GLU A 8 -6.29 -9.44 -32.06
N GLY A 9 -5.34 -8.60 -32.47
CA GLY A 9 -5.45 -7.72 -33.64
C GLY A 9 -6.37 -6.53 -33.39
N LYS A 10 -7.22 -6.20 -34.37
CA LYS A 10 -8.11 -5.01 -34.31
C LYS A 10 -9.05 -4.98 -33.11
N ARG A 11 -9.42 -6.15 -32.55
CA ARG A 11 -10.26 -6.22 -31.35
C ARG A 11 -9.49 -5.76 -30.11
N GLU A 12 -8.21 -6.10 -30.01
CA GLU A 12 -7.33 -5.69 -28.91
C GLU A 12 -7.10 -4.19 -28.92
N GLU A 13 -6.92 -3.60 -30.10
CA GLU A 13 -6.77 -2.15 -30.28
C GLU A 13 -7.97 -1.37 -29.74
N VAL A 14 -9.19 -1.92 -29.88
CA VAL A 14 -10.41 -1.32 -29.34
C VAL A 14 -10.55 -1.56 -27.83
N LEU A 15 -10.16 -2.73 -27.34
CA LEU A 15 -10.39 -3.10 -25.94
C LEU A 15 -9.31 -2.55 -24.98
N THR A 16 -8.05 -2.47 -25.43
CA THR A 16 -6.89 -2.10 -24.61
C THR A 16 -7.00 -0.73 -23.94
N PRO A 17 -7.46 0.34 -24.62
CA PRO A 17 -7.57 1.66 -24.01
C PRO A 17 -8.47 1.73 -22.77
N HIS A 18 -9.44 0.81 -22.64
CA HIS A 18 -10.38 0.80 -21.52
C HIS A 18 -9.96 -0.10 -20.35
N ILE A 19 -8.78 -0.72 -20.39
CA ILE A 19 -8.34 -1.62 -19.30
C ILE A 19 -8.27 -0.88 -17.97
N GLU A 20 -7.72 0.33 -17.95
CA GLU A 20 -7.61 1.16 -16.73
C GLU A 20 -8.99 1.62 -16.25
N GLU A 21 -9.82 2.16 -17.15
CA GLU A 21 -11.20 2.59 -16.85
C GLU A 21 -12.03 1.46 -16.23
N TYR A 22 -11.95 0.26 -16.79
CA TYR A 22 -12.64 -0.92 -16.25
C TYR A 22 -12.07 -1.38 -14.90
N THR A 23 -10.75 -1.32 -14.74
CA THR A 23 -10.09 -1.72 -13.48
C THR A 23 -10.49 -0.79 -12.33
N ASP A 24 -10.57 0.50 -12.60
CA ASP A 24 -11.06 1.53 -11.69
C ASP A 24 -12.54 1.32 -11.35
N ALA A 25 -13.38 1.07 -12.35
CA ALA A 25 -14.80 0.80 -12.16
C ALA A 25 -15.03 -0.41 -11.24
N LEU A 26 -14.25 -1.48 -11.43
CA LEU A 26 -14.25 -2.65 -10.54
C LEU A 26 -13.88 -2.30 -9.08
N GLU A 27 -13.11 -1.24 -8.82
CA GLU A 27 -12.77 -0.80 -7.46
C GLU A 27 -13.82 0.13 -6.82
N ARG A 28 -14.68 0.76 -7.65
CA ARG A 28 -15.78 1.62 -7.19
C ARG A 28 -17.02 0.82 -6.84
N GLY A 29 -17.29 -0.27 -7.57
CA GLY A 29 -18.32 -1.25 -7.23
C GLY A 29 -19.01 -1.86 -8.44
N TRP A 30 -19.99 -2.74 -8.20
CA TRP A 30 -20.66 -3.49 -9.26
C TRP A 30 -21.49 -2.61 -10.22
N ARG A 31 -22.00 -1.46 -9.75
CA ARG A 31 -22.78 -0.52 -10.59
C ARG A 31 -21.87 0.17 -11.60
N ASP A 32 -20.76 0.74 -11.13
CA ASP A 32 -19.77 1.37 -11.99
C ASP A 32 -19.13 0.37 -12.96
N GLU A 33 -18.81 -0.85 -12.50
CA GLU A 33 -18.35 -1.95 -13.38
C GLU A 33 -19.35 -2.19 -14.51
N ARG A 34 -20.64 -2.33 -14.17
CA ARG A 34 -21.69 -2.61 -15.15
C ARG A 34 -21.82 -1.49 -16.17
N ASP A 35 -21.84 -0.24 -15.73
CA ASP A 35 -22.04 0.91 -16.60
C ASP A 35 -20.81 1.15 -17.49
N CYS A 36 -19.60 0.93 -16.96
CA CYS A 36 -18.36 0.93 -17.74
C CYS A 36 -18.36 -0.19 -18.80
N LEU A 37 -18.68 -1.42 -18.40
CA LEU A 37 -18.75 -2.56 -19.31
C LEU A 37 -19.79 -2.35 -20.41
N GLN A 38 -20.93 -1.75 -20.08
CA GLN A 38 -21.98 -1.39 -21.03
C GLN A 38 -21.48 -0.41 -22.09
N LYS A 39 -20.78 0.66 -21.67
CA LYS A 39 -20.17 1.64 -22.57
C LYS A 39 -19.15 0.99 -23.51
N ILE A 40 -18.27 0.15 -22.97
CA ILE A 40 -17.26 -0.58 -23.74
C ILE A 40 -17.92 -1.53 -24.74
N CYS A 41 -18.93 -2.30 -24.31
CA CYS A 41 -19.65 -3.22 -25.19
C CYS A 41 -20.34 -2.48 -26.33
N ASN A 42 -20.93 -1.30 -26.05
CA ASN A 42 -21.53 -0.46 -27.08
C ASN A 42 -20.49 0.04 -28.10
N GLU A 43 -19.32 0.49 -27.64
CA GLU A 43 -18.25 0.89 -28.54
C GLU A 43 -17.71 -0.28 -29.38
N PHE A 44 -17.50 -1.43 -28.73
CA PHE A 44 -17.03 -2.64 -29.39
C PHE A 44 -18.01 -3.11 -30.47
N HIS A 45 -19.30 -3.15 -30.15
CA HIS A 45 -20.35 -3.58 -31.08
C HIS A 45 -20.73 -2.53 -32.12
N ALA A 46 -20.34 -1.27 -31.93
CA ALA A 46 -20.38 -0.26 -32.99
C ALA A 46 -19.31 -0.51 -34.07
N LYS A 47 -18.18 -1.13 -33.71
CA LYS A 47 -17.08 -1.44 -34.64
C LYS A 47 -17.16 -2.86 -35.21
N PHE A 48 -17.68 -3.81 -34.44
CA PHE A 48 -17.69 -5.23 -34.81
C PHE A 48 -19.08 -5.85 -34.70
N ASP A 49 -19.52 -6.51 -35.77
CA ASP A 49 -20.73 -7.32 -35.75
C ASP A 49 -20.57 -8.48 -34.75
N TRP A 50 -21.51 -8.60 -33.81
CA TRP A 50 -21.54 -9.68 -32.83
C TRP A 50 -21.72 -11.07 -33.48
N ARG A 51 -22.19 -11.13 -34.73
CA ARG A 51 -22.30 -12.35 -35.54
C ARG A 51 -20.99 -12.75 -36.22
N LEU A 52 -19.99 -11.86 -36.24
CA LEU A 52 -18.72 -12.15 -36.88
C LEU A 52 -18.03 -13.33 -36.18
N GLN A 53 -17.65 -14.33 -36.97
CA GLN A 53 -16.96 -15.51 -36.45
C GLN A 53 -15.59 -15.12 -35.89
N TYR A 54 -15.26 -15.63 -34.71
CA TYR A 54 -14.10 -15.15 -33.93
C TYR A 54 -12.73 -15.34 -34.59
N HIS A 55 -12.59 -16.35 -35.46
CA HIS A 55 -11.36 -16.59 -36.22
C HIS A 55 -11.22 -15.71 -37.46
N LYS A 56 -12.26 -14.95 -37.82
CA LYS A 56 -12.20 -13.97 -38.89
C LYS A 56 -11.83 -12.63 -38.28
N GLU A 57 -10.76 -12.03 -38.79
CA GLU A 57 -10.46 -10.64 -38.48
C GLU A 57 -11.55 -9.74 -39.05
N PRO A 58 -12.00 -8.75 -38.29
CA PRO A 58 -12.96 -7.79 -38.80
C PRO A 58 -12.33 -6.97 -39.94
N GLY A 59 -13.05 -6.88 -41.06
CA GLY A 59 -12.73 -5.94 -42.14
C GLY A 59 -12.72 -4.50 -41.60
N SER A 60 -12.01 -3.60 -42.27
CA SER A 60 -11.98 -2.16 -41.92
C SER A 60 -13.31 -1.43 -42.14
N ASP A 61 -14.33 -2.12 -42.64
CA ASP A 61 -15.60 -1.52 -43.00
C ASP A 61 -16.40 -1.14 -41.75
N LYS A 62 -16.75 0.13 -41.68
CA LYS A 62 -17.55 0.73 -40.60
C LYS A 62 -18.94 0.08 -40.60
N HIS A 63 -19.20 -0.83 -39.67
CA HIS A 63 -20.55 -1.32 -39.44
C HIS A 63 -21.42 -0.16 -38.92
N ASN A 64 -22.33 0.35 -39.75
CA ASN A 64 -23.11 1.53 -39.39
C ASN A 64 -24.45 1.17 -38.73
N LYS A 65 -24.46 1.30 -37.39
CA LYS A 65 -25.49 1.84 -36.47
C LYS A 65 -26.96 1.40 -36.64
N ARG A 66 -27.51 0.80 -35.56
CA ARG A 66 -28.74 1.32 -34.88
C ARG A 66 -29.21 0.59 -33.62
N LYS A 67 -28.54 -0.46 -33.13
CA LYS A 67 -28.88 -1.03 -31.82
C LYS A 67 -27.80 -0.69 -30.81
N CYS A 68 -28.00 0.43 -30.10
CA CYS A 68 -27.53 0.52 -28.73
C CYS A 68 -28.01 -0.75 -28.03
N ILE A 69 -27.08 -1.51 -27.48
CA ILE A 69 -27.44 -2.66 -26.64
C ILE A 69 -27.91 -2.02 -25.34
N GLU A 70 -29.20 -1.73 -25.21
CA GLU A 70 -29.80 -1.63 -23.88
C GLU A 70 -29.67 -3.03 -23.27
N LEU A 71 -28.66 -3.26 -22.43
CA LEU A 71 -28.58 -4.55 -21.76
C LEU A 71 -29.81 -4.70 -20.87
N LEU A 72 -30.60 -5.73 -21.21
CA LEU A 72 -31.30 -6.62 -20.29
C LEU A 72 -32.67 -6.22 -19.74
N ASN A 73 -33.49 -5.39 -20.41
CA ASN A 73 -34.89 -5.21 -19.97
C ASN A 73 -36.00 -5.57 -20.96
N GLU A 74 -35.75 -5.74 -22.27
CA GLU A 74 -36.85 -6.07 -23.18
C GLU A 74 -36.58 -7.31 -24.02
N VAL A 75 -37.51 -8.26 -23.87
CA VAL A 75 -37.53 -9.62 -24.41
C VAL A 75 -37.55 -9.58 -25.93
N SER A 76 -36.55 -10.19 -26.59
CA SER A 76 -36.60 -10.50 -28.02
C SER A 76 -35.80 -11.77 -28.36
N ASP A 77 -36.53 -12.86 -28.58
CA ASP A 77 -36.19 -14.09 -29.30
C ASP A 77 -34.82 -14.79 -29.09
N GLY A 78 -34.82 -15.76 -28.17
CA GLY A 78 -34.32 -17.15 -28.25
C GLY A 78 -32.84 -17.45 -28.60
N ARG A 79 -32.27 -16.81 -29.62
CA ARG A 79 -30.90 -17.05 -30.11
C ARG A 79 -30.06 -15.76 -30.19
N HIS A 80 -30.68 -14.65 -30.58
CA HIS A 80 -30.04 -13.33 -30.66
C HIS A 80 -29.41 -12.92 -29.32
N ASP A 81 -30.20 -13.01 -28.25
CA ASP A 81 -29.77 -12.64 -26.91
C ASP A 81 -28.68 -13.57 -26.36
N ARG A 82 -28.66 -14.83 -26.80
CA ARG A 82 -27.68 -15.80 -26.31
C ARG A 82 -26.29 -15.49 -26.84
N ASP A 83 -26.17 -15.20 -28.13
CA ASP A 83 -24.89 -14.88 -28.76
C ASP A 83 -24.35 -13.53 -28.27
N LEU A 84 -25.25 -12.55 -28.12
CA LEU A 84 -24.91 -11.24 -27.57
C LEU A 84 -24.43 -11.33 -26.11
N ARG A 85 -25.17 -12.03 -25.23
CA ARG A 85 -24.75 -12.29 -23.84
C ARG A 85 -23.43 -13.04 -23.79
N SER A 86 -23.22 -13.99 -24.70
CA SER A 86 -21.95 -14.74 -24.80
C SER A 86 -20.78 -13.85 -25.21
N SER A 87 -21.00 -12.86 -26.08
CA SER A 87 -20.01 -11.84 -26.45
C SER A 87 -19.67 -10.95 -25.26
N ILE A 88 -20.69 -10.37 -24.60
CA ILE A 88 -20.52 -9.51 -23.43
C ILE A 88 -19.76 -10.25 -22.31
N GLN A 89 -20.14 -11.49 -22.03
CA GLN A 89 -19.48 -12.30 -21.00
C GLN A 89 -18.00 -12.57 -21.33
N ARG A 90 -17.65 -12.63 -22.62
CA ARG A 90 -16.26 -12.80 -23.06
C ARG A 90 -15.46 -11.51 -22.95
N ILE A 91 -16.03 -10.38 -23.36
CA ILE A 91 -15.44 -9.06 -23.12
C ILE A 91 -15.17 -8.89 -21.62
N ARG A 92 -16.17 -9.19 -20.77
CA ARG A 92 -16.01 -9.18 -19.31
C ARG A 92 -14.87 -10.06 -18.82
N ARG A 93 -14.81 -11.33 -19.24
CA ARG A 93 -13.72 -12.25 -18.85
C ARG A 93 -12.35 -11.79 -19.33
N TRP A 94 -12.27 -11.18 -20.51
CA TRP A 94 -11.04 -10.60 -21.04
C TRP A 94 -10.56 -9.46 -20.13
N TYR A 95 -11.44 -8.52 -19.79
CA TYR A 95 -11.10 -7.45 -18.86
C TYR A 95 -10.81 -7.97 -17.45
N GLU A 96 -11.55 -8.95 -16.92
CA GLU A 96 -11.24 -9.57 -15.62
C GLU A 96 -9.83 -10.20 -15.61
N TYR A 97 -9.42 -10.83 -16.71
CA TYR A 97 -8.07 -11.37 -16.87
C TYR A 97 -7.02 -10.24 -16.87
N HIS A 98 -7.23 -9.20 -17.66
CA HIS A 98 -6.30 -8.06 -17.75
C HIS A 98 -6.25 -7.25 -16.45
N ALA A 99 -7.38 -6.94 -15.83
CA ALA A 99 -7.47 -6.31 -14.52
C ALA A 99 -6.77 -7.16 -13.45
N ARG A 100 -6.94 -8.49 -13.46
CA ARG A 100 -6.22 -9.39 -12.54
C ARG A 100 -4.72 -9.39 -12.80
N LYS A 101 -4.29 -9.33 -14.07
CA LYS A 101 -2.88 -9.25 -14.45
C LYS A 101 -2.27 -7.93 -13.99
N LEU A 102 -2.96 -6.80 -14.22
CA LEU A 102 -2.58 -5.48 -13.75
C LEU A 102 -2.49 -5.43 -12.21
N ARG A 103 -3.50 -5.98 -11.53
CA ARG A 103 -3.54 -6.09 -10.06
C ARG A 103 -2.47 -7.02 -9.51
N LYS A 104 -2.05 -8.07 -10.23
CA LYS A 104 -0.98 -8.98 -9.80
C LYS A 104 0.36 -8.23 -9.66
N TRP A 105 0.60 -7.22 -10.49
CA TRP A 105 1.77 -6.35 -10.37
C TRP A 105 1.63 -5.35 -9.22
N LEU A 106 0.42 -4.86 -8.97
CA LEU A 106 0.16 -3.82 -7.97
C LEU A 106 0.00 -4.36 -6.54
N ARG A 107 -0.40 -5.62 -6.35
CA ARG A 107 -0.57 -6.25 -5.03
C ARG A 107 0.06 -7.64 -5.05
N SER A 108 1.21 -7.78 -4.39
CA SER A 108 1.78 -9.09 -4.14
C SER A 108 0.78 -9.96 -3.36
N LYS A 109 0.54 -11.20 -3.79
CA LYS A 109 -0.36 -12.15 -3.09
C LYS A 109 0.23 -12.68 -1.78
N GLY A 110 1.35 -12.12 -1.32
CA GLY A 110 2.09 -12.57 -0.14
C GLY A 110 1.76 -11.80 1.13
N ASP A 111 2.49 -12.13 2.20
CA ASP A 111 2.50 -11.33 3.42
C ASP A 111 2.98 -9.91 3.07
N PRO A 112 2.18 -8.85 3.33
CA PRO A 112 2.54 -7.48 2.99
C PRO A 112 3.81 -7.00 3.72
N ARG A 113 4.28 -7.70 4.74
CA ARG A 113 5.59 -7.44 5.37
C ARG A 113 6.78 -7.90 4.53
N LYS A 114 6.58 -8.92 3.69
CA LYS A 114 7.62 -9.49 2.83
C LYS A 114 7.65 -8.81 1.47
N ASP A 115 6.57 -8.13 1.10
CA ASP A 115 6.52 -7.31 -0.09
C ASP A 115 7.21 -5.95 0.18
N PRO A 116 8.41 -5.70 -0.38
CA PRO A 116 9.12 -4.45 -0.16
C PRO A 116 8.31 -3.24 -0.65
N TRP A 117 7.46 -3.41 -1.67
CA TRP A 117 6.62 -2.34 -2.18
C TRP A 117 5.49 -1.99 -1.21
N ALA A 118 4.85 -2.99 -0.62
CA ALA A 118 3.81 -2.77 0.39
C ALA A 118 4.39 -2.10 1.64
N VAL A 119 5.57 -2.51 2.10
CA VAL A 119 6.27 -1.85 3.22
C VAL A 119 6.62 -0.41 2.87
N LEU A 120 7.19 -0.16 1.68
CA LEU A 120 7.52 1.18 1.23
C LEU A 120 6.28 2.08 1.17
N LEU A 121 5.21 1.64 0.49
CA LEU A 121 3.97 2.41 0.40
C LEU A 121 3.30 2.65 1.76
N SER A 122 3.42 1.73 2.71
CA SER A 122 2.87 1.93 4.06
C SER A 122 3.48 3.15 4.76
N GLN A 123 4.74 3.51 4.44
CA GLN A 123 5.41 4.67 5.01
C GLN A 123 4.74 6.01 4.63
N LEU A 124 4.03 6.08 3.49
CA LEU A 124 3.24 7.26 3.12
C LEU A 124 2.16 7.55 4.16
N SER A 125 1.57 6.52 4.76
CA SER A 125 0.60 6.67 5.84
C SER A 125 1.23 7.00 7.20
N GLY A 126 2.56 7.13 7.26
CA GLY A 126 3.32 7.30 8.50
C GLY A 126 3.52 6.02 9.29
N LEU A 127 3.15 4.86 8.75
CA LEU A 127 3.43 3.57 9.38
C LEU A 127 4.93 3.33 9.44
N LYS A 128 5.42 3.10 10.65
CA LYS A 128 6.80 2.73 10.92
C LYS A 128 6.86 1.26 11.29
N SER A 129 7.96 0.61 10.92
CA SER A 129 8.24 -0.76 11.35
C SER A 129 8.11 -0.88 12.87
N PRO A 130 7.51 -1.97 13.37
CA PRO A 130 7.33 -2.14 14.80
C PRO A 130 8.70 -2.17 15.49
N PRO A 131 8.83 -1.56 16.68
CA PRO A 131 10.09 -1.57 17.41
C PRO A 131 10.47 -3.01 17.78
N LYS A 132 11.79 -3.28 17.78
CA LYS A 132 12.31 -4.55 18.29
C LYS A 132 11.99 -4.69 19.78
N ALA A 133 11.93 -5.92 20.27
CA ALA A 133 11.79 -6.19 21.69
C ALA A 133 12.93 -5.52 22.47
N ARG A 134 12.55 -4.73 23.47
CA ARG A 134 13.50 -4.08 24.38
C ARG A 134 14.20 -5.14 25.23
N GLN A 135 15.45 -4.86 25.60
CA GLN A 135 16.13 -5.68 26.62
C GLN A 135 15.49 -5.44 27.98
N ALA A 136 15.55 -6.42 28.89
CA ALA A 136 14.82 -6.38 30.16
C ALA A 136 15.15 -5.15 31.03
N TYR A 137 16.39 -4.65 30.99
CA TYR A 137 16.77 -3.45 31.75
C TYR A 137 16.19 -2.14 31.18
N GLN A 138 15.76 -2.10 29.91
CA GLN A 138 15.33 -0.86 29.26
C GLN A 138 13.93 -0.39 29.72
N PRO A 139 12.92 -1.25 29.93
CA PRO A 139 11.70 -0.87 30.62
C PRO A 139 11.96 -0.39 32.05
N TYR A 140 12.86 -1.06 32.79
CA TYR A 140 13.29 -0.63 34.12
C TYR A 140 13.90 0.78 34.06
N MET A 141 14.82 1.02 33.12
CA MET A 141 15.40 2.33 32.86
C MET A 141 14.32 3.38 32.65
N HIS A 142 13.32 3.10 31.82
CA HIS A 142 12.28 4.05 31.47
C HIS A 142 11.35 4.39 32.63
N GLU A 143 11.07 3.45 33.53
CA GLU A 143 10.17 3.62 34.67
C GLU A 143 10.85 4.28 35.87
N HIS A 144 12.13 3.95 36.09
CA HIS A 144 12.90 4.41 37.25
C HIS A 144 13.93 5.48 36.89
N TYR A 145 13.85 6.06 35.69
CA TYR A 145 14.85 7.04 35.24
C TYR A 145 14.89 8.25 36.16
N GLU A 146 13.74 8.85 36.40
CA GLU A 146 13.61 10.11 37.14
C GLU A 146 13.73 9.92 38.65
N SER A 147 13.34 8.76 39.19
CA SER A 147 13.37 8.47 40.63
C SER A 147 14.76 8.11 41.12
N ASP A 148 15.31 7.01 40.61
CA ASP A 148 16.43 6.31 41.26
C ASP A 148 17.71 6.38 40.41
N ILE A 149 17.55 6.34 39.09
CA ILE A 149 18.69 6.21 38.18
C ILE A 149 19.36 7.57 37.97
N THR A 150 18.60 8.68 37.89
CA THR A 150 19.19 10.00 37.59
C THR A 150 20.14 10.49 38.68
N SER A 151 19.78 10.33 39.95
CA SER A 151 20.64 10.69 41.09
C SER A 151 21.91 9.85 41.12
N MET A 152 21.77 8.52 40.98
CA MET A 152 22.89 7.58 40.93
C MET A 152 23.82 7.81 39.75
N VAL A 153 23.27 8.12 38.58
CA VAL A 153 24.06 8.48 37.39
C VAL A 153 24.81 9.79 37.63
N ALA A 154 24.18 10.81 38.20
CA ALA A 154 24.82 12.10 38.46
C ALA A 154 25.98 11.96 39.46
N GLU A 155 25.77 11.23 40.56
CA GLU A 155 26.79 10.97 41.58
C GLU A 155 28.00 10.20 41.02
N ARG A 156 27.74 9.13 40.26
CA ARG A 156 28.81 8.34 39.64
C ARG A 156 29.53 9.10 38.53
N TRP A 157 28.82 9.94 37.79
CA TRP A 157 29.40 10.79 36.75
C TRP A 157 30.34 11.83 37.33
N LEU A 158 29.96 12.49 38.44
CA LEU A 158 30.80 13.43 39.18
C LEU A 158 32.06 12.74 39.71
N SER A 159 31.91 11.57 40.34
CA SER A 159 33.05 10.77 40.84
C SER A 159 34.04 10.40 39.71
N GLN A 160 33.55 10.05 38.53
CA GLN A 160 34.39 9.70 37.38
C GLN A 160 35.11 10.92 36.77
N GLN A 161 34.49 12.11 36.81
CA GLN A 161 35.14 13.36 36.43
C GLN A 161 36.26 13.73 37.40
N SER A 162 36.03 13.59 38.72
CA SER A 162 37.04 13.88 39.75
C SER A 162 38.21 12.91 39.73
N ALA A 163 38.01 11.67 39.29
CA ALA A 163 39.04 10.64 39.19
C ALA A 163 39.99 10.79 37.98
N GLY A 164 39.88 11.89 37.20
CA GLY A 164 40.76 12.16 36.06
C GLY A 164 40.51 11.25 34.84
N GLY A 165 39.33 10.60 34.78
CA GLY A 165 38.93 9.82 33.61
C GLY A 165 38.85 10.69 32.35
N ASN A 166 38.95 10.05 31.18
CA ASN A 166 38.94 10.66 29.83
C ASN A 166 37.58 11.30 29.43
N VAL A 167 36.84 11.82 30.42
CA VAL A 167 35.46 12.33 30.38
C VAL A 167 35.43 13.86 30.15
N GLN A 168 36.60 14.48 29.97
CA GLN A 168 36.85 15.92 30.15
C GLN A 168 36.08 16.91 29.24
N THR A 169 35.22 16.47 28.31
CA THR A 169 34.56 17.40 27.37
C THR A 169 33.04 17.48 27.45
N SER A 170 32.35 16.56 28.14
CA SER A 170 30.88 16.59 28.21
C SER A 170 30.38 16.96 29.61
N SER A 171 29.70 18.10 29.70
CA SER A 171 28.97 18.54 30.91
C SER A 171 27.85 17.56 31.31
N LYS A 172 27.37 16.72 30.39
CA LYS A 172 26.25 15.79 30.63
C LYS A 172 26.70 14.32 30.54
N PRO A 173 26.12 13.42 31.36
CA PRO A 173 26.38 11.98 31.25
C PRO A 173 25.99 11.45 29.87
N THR A 174 26.86 10.65 29.27
CA THR A 174 26.60 10.01 27.97
C THR A 174 25.48 8.96 28.07
N ALA A 175 24.81 8.67 26.95
CA ALA A 175 23.74 7.66 26.92
C ALA A 175 24.27 6.26 27.28
N THR A 176 25.50 5.93 26.87
CA THR A 176 26.16 4.67 27.17
C THR A 176 26.39 4.52 28.68
N PHE A 177 26.91 5.55 29.34
CA PHE A 177 27.15 5.54 30.78
C PHE A 177 25.86 5.36 31.59
N ARG A 178 24.78 6.06 31.19
CA ARG A 178 23.46 5.87 31.81
C ARG A 178 22.99 4.41 31.71
N ALA A 179 23.18 3.80 30.55
CA ALA A 179 22.79 2.41 30.33
C ALA A 179 23.64 1.43 31.16
N GLU A 180 24.94 1.70 31.35
CA GLU A 180 25.82 0.89 32.20
C GLU A 180 25.38 0.92 33.66
N VAL A 181 25.24 2.12 34.25
CA VAL A 181 24.75 2.29 35.63
C VAL A 181 23.39 1.61 35.80
N THR A 182 22.50 1.76 34.82
CA THR A 182 21.18 1.11 34.88
C THR A 182 21.27 -0.40 34.82
N ARG A 183 22.19 -0.99 34.04
CA ARG A 183 22.38 -2.44 33.99
C ARG A 183 22.87 -3.00 35.31
N GLU A 184 23.75 -2.27 36.01
CA GLU A 184 24.22 -2.68 37.33
C GLU A 184 23.09 -2.65 38.36
N LEU A 185 22.33 -1.56 38.41
CA LEU A 185 21.16 -1.44 39.28
C LEU A 185 20.13 -2.53 38.96
N PHE A 186 19.89 -2.80 37.68
CA PHE A 186 19.00 -3.87 37.24
C PHE A 186 19.54 -5.26 37.61
N ALA A 187 20.85 -5.48 37.57
CA ALA A 187 21.46 -6.75 37.92
C ALA A 187 21.36 -7.05 39.42
N ALA A 188 21.35 -6.02 40.27
CA ALA A 188 21.15 -6.12 41.70
C ALA A 188 19.70 -6.46 42.10
N LEU A 189 18.73 -6.31 41.19
CA LEU A 189 17.34 -6.67 41.46
C LEU A 189 17.17 -8.19 41.62
N PRO A 190 16.22 -8.62 42.46
CA PRO A 190 15.79 -10.01 42.56
C PRO A 190 15.44 -10.63 41.20
N GLU A 191 15.75 -11.92 41.01
CA GLU A 191 15.54 -12.62 39.74
C GLU A 191 14.09 -12.62 39.26
N ASN A 192 13.14 -12.74 40.19
CA ASN A 192 11.70 -12.66 39.90
C ASN A 192 11.32 -11.30 39.28
N GLU A 193 11.90 -10.20 39.76
CA GLU A 193 11.64 -8.86 39.23
C GLU A 193 12.28 -8.68 37.85
N ARG A 194 13.54 -9.10 37.70
CA ARG A 194 14.22 -9.07 36.39
C ARG A 194 13.46 -9.86 35.32
N ALA A 195 12.95 -11.04 35.69
CA ALA A 195 12.11 -11.86 34.81
C ALA A 195 10.80 -11.14 34.42
N ARG A 196 10.13 -10.46 35.36
CA ARG A 196 8.93 -9.65 35.08
C ARG A 196 9.22 -8.55 34.07
N PHE A 197 10.33 -7.82 34.21
CA PHE A 197 10.71 -6.79 33.25
C PHE A 197 10.97 -7.36 31.84
N GLY A 198 11.62 -8.53 31.77
CA GLY A 198 11.82 -9.26 30.52
C GLY A 198 10.51 -9.67 29.86
N GLU A 199 9.56 -10.18 30.62
CA GLU A 199 8.26 -10.59 30.10
C GLU A 199 7.43 -9.39 29.61
N ARG A 200 7.39 -8.30 30.38
CA ARG A 200 6.73 -7.06 29.92
C ARG A 200 7.32 -6.53 28.62
N ALA A 201 8.66 -6.61 28.45
CA ALA A 201 9.31 -6.19 27.22
C ALA A 201 8.85 -7.04 26.01
N LYS A 202 8.72 -8.35 26.20
CA LYS A 202 8.19 -9.27 25.17
C LYS A 202 6.73 -8.98 24.84
N VAL A 203 5.88 -8.82 25.85
CA VAL A 203 4.45 -8.51 25.69
C VAL A 203 4.26 -7.18 24.96
N ALA A 204 5.02 -6.14 25.32
CA ALA A 204 4.97 -4.84 24.67
C ALA A 204 5.37 -4.94 23.18
N ALA A 205 6.43 -5.70 22.87
CA ALA A 205 6.88 -5.93 21.51
C ALA A 205 5.86 -6.74 20.69
N ALA A 206 5.29 -7.78 21.27
CA ALA A 206 4.24 -8.59 20.65
C ALA A 206 2.99 -7.75 20.37
N THR A 207 2.60 -6.88 21.32
CA THR A 207 1.47 -5.96 21.16
C THR A 207 1.71 -4.94 20.05
N ALA A 208 2.90 -4.32 20.01
CA ALA A 208 3.26 -3.37 18.97
C ALA A 208 3.30 -4.04 17.59
N ARG A 209 3.82 -5.27 17.51
CA ARG A 209 3.83 -6.08 16.30
C ARG A 209 2.40 -6.46 15.88
N GLY A 210 1.55 -6.85 16.81
CA GLY A 210 0.14 -7.16 16.53
C GLY A 210 -0.63 -5.95 15.98
N LYS A 211 -0.43 -4.77 16.58
CA LYS A 211 -1.02 -3.51 16.07
C LYS A 211 -0.54 -3.19 14.66
N TYR A 212 0.77 -3.29 14.42
CA TYR A 212 1.33 -3.06 13.09
C TYR A 212 0.73 -4.01 12.04
N ASP A 213 0.53 -5.27 12.38
CA ASP A 213 -0.04 -6.27 11.47
C ASP A 213 -1.49 -6.03 11.15
N ALA A 214 -2.25 -5.66 12.18
CA ALA A 214 -3.64 -5.27 12.01
C ALA A 214 -3.73 -4.09 11.03
N THR A 215 -2.88 -3.07 11.19
CA THR A 215 -2.90 -1.91 10.30
C THR A 215 -2.42 -2.22 8.89
N MET A 216 -1.40 -3.06 8.72
CA MET A 216 -0.91 -3.48 7.39
C MET A 216 -1.93 -4.33 6.62
N LYS A 217 -2.77 -5.09 7.32
CA LYS A 217 -3.83 -5.91 6.72
C LYS A 217 -5.14 -5.15 6.54
N ALA A 218 -5.33 -4.06 7.27
CA ALA A 218 -6.52 -3.23 7.16
C ALA A 218 -6.62 -2.59 5.76
N PRO A 219 -7.84 -2.41 5.23
CA PRO A 219 -8.01 -1.66 3.99
C PRO A 219 -7.51 -0.22 4.18
N LEU A 220 -6.94 0.35 3.11
CA LEU A 220 -6.51 1.75 3.10
C LEU A 220 -7.70 2.66 3.44
N SER A 221 -7.54 3.47 4.48
CA SER A 221 -8.56 4.42 4.87
C SER A 221 -8.77 5.45 3.76
N ARG A 222 -10.03 5.66 3.39
CA ARG A 222 -10.46 6.70 2.44
C ARG A 222 -10.86 8.00 3.14
N ALA A 223 -10.70 8.07 4.46
CA ALA A 223 -11.06 9.26 5.23
C ALA A 223 -10.23 10.47 4.79
N PRO A 224 -10.83 11.67 4.68
CA PRO A 224 -10.13 12.88 4.21
C PRO A 224 -8.86 13.20 4.99
N GLU A 225 -8.91 13.07 6.31
CA GLU A 225 -7.78 13.35 7.20
C GLU A 225 -6.59 12.43 6.95
N VAL A 226 -6.83 11.14 6.71
CA VAL A 226 -5.77 10.18 6.44
C VAL A 226 -5.13 10.46 5.08
N ARG A 227 -5.95 10.77 4.07
CA ARG A 227 -5.43 11.16 2.74
C ARG A 227 -4.61 12.44 2.81
N GLN A 228 -5.04 13.44 3.60
CA GLN A 228 -4.26 14.66 3.79
C GLN A 228 -2.91 14.38 4.44
N LYS A 229 -2.87 13.55 5.50
CA LYS A 229 -1.60 13.12 6.11
C LYS A 229 -0.68 12.43 5.12
N CYS A 230 -1.22 11.55 4.28
CA CYS A 230 -0.45 10.93 3.21
C CYS A 230 0.10 11.99 2.25
N ASN A 231 -0.74 12.92 1.79
CA ASN A 231 -0.34 14.01 0.88
C ASN A 231 0.80 14.86 1.46
N ASP A 232 0.69 15.23 2.74
CA ASP A 232 1.72 16.02 3.43
C ASP A 232 3.05 15.24 3.55
N ALA A 233 2.98 13.91 3.65
CA ALA A 233 4.15 13.03 3.73
C ALA A 233 4.80 12.71 2.37
N ILE A 234 4.13 12.98 1.24
CA ILE A 234 4.61 12.63 -0.10
C ILE A 234 6.00 13.21 -0.39
N GLY A 235 6.26 14.47 -0.01
CA GLY A 235 7.56 15.12 -0.27
C GLY A 235 8.72 14.38 0.41
N ASN A 236 8.52 14.02 1.68
CA ASN A 236 9.51 13.25 2.46
C ASN A 236 9.69 11.83 1.91
N PHE A 237 8.62 11.25 1.37
CA PHE A 237 8.65 9.92 0.78
C PHE A 237 9.36 9.87 -0.59
N LEU A 238 9.03 10.80 -1.49
CA LEU A 238 9.58 10.83 -2.85
C LEU A 238 10.99 11.40 -2.90
N GLY A 239 11.37 12.29 -2.00
CA GLY A 239 12.68 12.95 -2.02
C GLY A 239 13.88 11.98 -2.13
N PRO A 240 13.97 10.93 -1.29
CA PRO A 240 15.00 9.91 -1.42
C PRO A 240 14.97 9.13 -2.75
N ILE A 241 13.77 8.86 -3.28
CA ILE A 241 13.59 8.13 -4.55
C ILE A 241 14.08 8.98 -5.72
N GLN A 242 13.68 10.25 -5.77
CA GLN A 242 14.11 11.19 -6.81
C GLN A 242 15.63 11.42 -6.77
N ARG A 243 16.21 11.49 -5.57
CA ARG A 243 17.68 11.57 -5.42
C ARG A 243 18.36 10.31 -5.96
N GLY A 244 17.83 9.13 -5.65
CA GLY A 244 18.33 7.87 -6.21
C GLY A 244 18.27 7.84 -7.73
N ILE A 245 17.16 8.30 -8.34
CA ILE A 245 17.04 8.39 -9.80
C ILE A 245 18.15 9.30 -10.37
N LEU A 246 18.35 10.47 -9.77
CA LEU A 246 19.40 11.39 -10.20
C LEU A 246 20.80 10.77 -10.08
N GLU A 247 21.10 10.13 -8.94
CA GLU A 247 22.41 9.51 -8.69
C GLU A 247 22.72 8.35 -9.65
N TYR A 248 21.74 7.50 -9.96
CA TYR A 248 21.94 6.34 -10.83
C TYR A 248 21.82 6.63 -12.33
N THR A 249 21.05 7.65 -12.71
CA THR A 249 20.74 7.91 -14.14
C THR A 249 21.23 9.26 -14.65
N GLY A 250 21.58 10.20 -13.75
CA GLY A 250 21.87 11.59 -14.10
C GLY A 250 20.65 12.42 -14.48
N LEU A 251 19.43 11.86 -14.41
CA LEU A 251 18.20 12.54 -14.82
C LEU A 251 17.48 13.18 -13.64
N HIS A 252 17.00 14.41 -13.85
CA HIS A 252 16.08 15.05 -12.93
C HIS A 252 14.65 14.55 -13.16
N SER A 253 14.07 13.93 -12.13
CA SER A 253 12.67 13.52 -12.15
C SER A 253 11.78 14.60 -11.54
N VAL A 254 10.70 14.98 -12.25
CA VAL A 254 9.64 15.83 -11.74
C VAL A 254 8.38 14.98 -11.55
N VAL A 255 7.75 15.07 -10.39
CA VAL A 255 6.48 14.38 -10.11
C VAL A 255 5.38 15.41 -9.94
N LEU A 256 4.36 15.34 -10.78
CA LEU A 256 3.17 16.17 -10.72
C LEU A 256 2.01 15.36 -10.17
N MET A 257 1.32 15.89 -9.16
CA MET A 257 0.17 15.25 -8.52
C MET A 257 -0.96 16.27 -8.44
N GLY A 258 -2.16 15.88 -8.88
CA GLY A 258 -3.32 16.77 -8.92
C GLY A 258 -4.60 16.01 -8.65
N ARG A 259 -5.36 16.47 -7.64
CA ARG A 259 -6.74 16.10 -7.29
C ARG A 259 -7.30 17.15 -6.33
N PRO A 260 -8.62 17.20 -6.08
CA PRO A 260 -9.18 18.00 -5.00
C PRO A 260 -8.50 17.65 -3.67
N ILE A 261 -7.90 18.64 -3.02
CA ILE A 261 -7.14 18.45 -1.78
C ILE A 261 -8.07 18.80 -0.61
N PRO A 262 -8.28 17.90 0.36
CA PRO A 262 -9.18 18.12 1.49
C PRO A 262 -8.90 19.42 2.26
N LYS A 263 -7.63 19.74 2.48
CA LYS A 263 -7.21 20.98 3.18
C LYS A 263 -7.73 22.27 2.52
N TYR A 264 -7.99 22.24 1.21
CA TYR A 264 -8.52 23.39 0.45
C TYR A 264 -10.02 23.27 0.18
N GLY A 265 -10.74 22.41 0.92
CA GLY A 265 -12.18 22.22 0.74
C GLY A 265 -12.56 21.41 -0.50
N GLY A 266 -11.61 20.68 -1.10
CA GLY A 266 -11.90 19.80 -2.24
C GLY A 266 -12.66 18.54 -1.81
N GLU A 267 -13.73 18.21 -2.52
CA GLU A 267 -14.46 16.95 -2.34
C GLU A 267 -13.69 15.76 -2.94
N LEU A 268 -13.63 14.65 -2.20
CA LEU A 268 -12.76 13.49 -2.45
C LEU A 268 -13.40 12.32 -3.19
#